data_AF-A0A373LHT9-F1
#
_entry.id   AF-A0A373LHT9-F1
#
_cell.length_a   1.000
_cell.length_b   1.000
_cell.length_c   1.000
_cell.angle_alpha   90.00
_cell.angle_beta   90.00
_cell.angle_gamma   90.00
#
_symmetry.space_group_name_H-M   'P 1'
#
loop_
_entity.id
_entity.type
_entity.pdbx_description
1 polymer ?
#
loop_
_entity_poly.entity_id
_entity_poly.type
_entity_poly.pdbx_seq_one_letter_code
_entity_poly.pdbx_strand_id
1 'polypeptide(L)' 'MVIGEEMGYIYIMTNPALHDMVKIGYATDVETRRQQLSTTALLYEYEVYATYETSGNLEDKNYIG' A
#
# COMPACT_ATOMS: atom_id res chain seq x y z
N MET A 1 22.53 11.15 15.70
CA MET A 1 21.72 10.80 14.52
C MET A 1 20.33 10.50 15.03
N VAL A 2 19.39 11.43 14.90
CA VAL A 2 17.99 11.15 15.19
C VAL A 2 17.51 10.37 13.98
N ILE A 3 17.24 9.08 14.15
CA ILE A 3 16.55 8.31 13.12
C ILE A 3 15.12 8.82 13.21
N GLY A 4 14.74 9.76 12.33
CA GLY A 4 13.35 10.18 12.22
C GLY A 4 12.51 8.95 11.94
N GLU A 5 11.39 8.79 12.63
CA GLU A 5 10.48 7.67 12.39
C GLU A 5 10.13 7.65 10.90
N GLU A 6 10.44 6.56 10.19
CA GLU A 6 10.09 6.43 8.78
C GLU A 6 8.56 6.47 8.67
N MET A 7 8.04 7.51 8.02
CA MET A 7 6.62 7.67 7.75
C MET A 7 6.16 6.54 6.83
N GLY A 8 4.96 6.02 7.09
CA GLY A 8 4.36 4.98 6.29
C GLY A 8 3.00 5.40 5.76
N TYR A 9 2.44 4.60 4.87
CA TYR A 9 1.14 4.89 4.26
C TYR A 9 0.29 3.64 4.18
N ILE A 10 -0.95 3.74 4.66
CA ILE A 10 -2.01 2.81 4.26
C ILE A 10 -2.55 3.31 2.91
N TYR A 11 -2.61 2.44 1.92
CA TYR A 11 -3.10 2.76 0.58
C TYR A 11 -4.35 1.95 0.23
N ILE A 12 -5.18 2.55 -0.63
CA ILE A 12 -6.23 1.89 -1.38
C ILE A 12 -5.90 2.06 -2.86
N MET A 13 -5.80 0.96 -3.59
CA MET A 13 -5.58 0.94 -5.03
C MET A 13 -6.69 0.19 -5.76
N THR A 14 -6.97 0.63 -6.97
CA THR A 14 -7.97 0.05 -7.88
C THR A 14 -7.32 -0.37 -9.19
N ASN A 15 -7.90 -1.36 -9.86
CA ASN A 15 -7.49 -1.75 -11.21
C ASN A 15 -8.76 -1.91 -12.06
N PRO A 16 -8.87 -1.24 -13.23
CA PRO A 16 -10.06 -1.33 -14.08
C PRO A 16 -10.44 -2.76 -14.51
N ALA A 17 -9.48 -3.70 -14.57
CA ALA A 17 -9.75 -5.10 -14.88
C ALA A 17 -10.39 -5.89 -13.71
N LEU A 18 -10.32 -5.37 -12.48
CA LEU A 18 -10.79 -6.04 -11.27
C LEU A 18 -12.03 -5.30 -10.74
N HIS A 19 -13.18 -5.58 -11.35
CA HIS A 19 -14.44 -4.96 -10.97
C HIS A 19 -14.83 -5.27 -9.51
N ASP A 20 -15.33 -4.28 -8.78
CA ASP A 20 -15.71 -4.35 -7.37
C ASP A 20 -14.61 -4.82 -6.39
N MET A 21 -13.35 -4.80 -6.82
CA MET A 21 -12.21 -5.19 -6.00
C MET A 21 -11.30 -3.99 -5.72
N VAL A 22 -10.83 -3.92 -4.48
CA VAL A 22 -9.79 -2.97 -4.06
C VAL A 22 -8.62 -3.71 -3.46
N LYS A 23 -7.42 -3.14 -3.63
CA LYS A 23 -6.22 -3.55 -2.91
C LYS A 23 -5.96 -2.58 -1.78
N ILE A 24 -5.99 -3.08 -0.55
CA ILE A 24 -5.64 -2.32 0.64
C ILE A 24 -4.33 -2.88 1.20
N GLY A 25 -3.42 -2.00 1.62
CA GLY A 25 -2.16 -2.42 2.22
C GLY A 25 -1.38 -1.27 2.83
N TYR A 26 -0.22 -1.60 3.39
CA TYR A 26 0.74 -0.65 3.95
C TYR A 26 2.03 -0.64 3.12
N ALA A 27 2.63 0.53 2.93
CA ALA A 27 3.96 0.69 2.35
C ALA A 27 4.62 2.00 2.82
N THR A 28 5.94 2.01 2.94
CA THR A 28 6.72 3.25 3.12
C THR A 28 6.87 4.02 1.80
N ASP A 29 6.81 3.32 0.66
CA ASP A 29 6.76 3.89 -0.69
C ASP A 29 5.60 3.27 -1.49
N VAL A 30 4.51 4.04 -1.61
CA VAL A 30 3.28 3.62 -2.29
C VAL A 30 3.50 3.46 -3.79
N GLU A 31 4.36 4.27 -4.42
CA GLU A 31 4.56 4.23 -5.87
C GLU A 31 5.39 3.01 -6.27
N THR A 32 6.48 2.74 -5.55
CA THR A 32 7.24 1.49 -5.72
C THR A 32 6.33 0.28 -5.54
N ARG A 33 5.42 0.32 -4.55
CA ARG A 33 4.47 -0.77 -4.32
C ARG A 33 3.45 -0.91 -5.45
N ARG A 34 2.93 0.20 -5.98
CA ARG A 34 2.00 0.24 -7.11
C ARG A 34 2.61 -0.43 -8.34
N GLN A 35 3.87 -0.13 -8.65
CA GLN A 35 4.60 -0.72 -9.77
C GLN A 35 4.83 -2.23 -9.60
N GLN A 36 5.20 -2.67 -8.39
CA GLN A 36 5.34 -4.09 -8.08
C GLN A 36 4.04 -4.89 -8.24
N LEU A 37 2.90 -4.27 -7.91
CA LEU A 37 1.59 -4.90 -8.04
C LEU A 37 1.07 -4.87 -9.48
N SER A 38 1.49 -3.88 -10.27
CA SER A 38 1.10 -3.68 -11.67
C SER A 38 1.97 -4.54 -12.59
N THR A 39 1.96 -5.84 -12.35
CA THR A 39 2.73 -6.81 -13.17
C THR A 39 2.15 -6.94 -14.58
N THR A 40 2.96 -7.42 -15.52
CA THR A 40 2.57 -7.63 -16.94
C THR A 40 1.43 -8.64 -17.14
N ALA A 41 1.03 -9.36 -16.11
CA ALA A 41 -0.11 -10.28 -16.15
C ALA A 41 -1.47 -9.57 -16.07
N LEU A 42 -1.52 -8.29 -15.70
CA LEU A 42 -2.74 -7.49 -15.63
C LEU A 42 -2.90 -6.64 -16.90
N LEU A 43 -4.14 -6.48 -17.36
CA LEU A 43 -4.46 -5.67 -18.56
C LEU A 43 -4.27 -4.17 -18.34
N TYR A 44 -4.35 -3.73 -17.08
CA TYR A 44 -4.17 -2.34 -16.67
C TYR A 44 -3.26 -2.29 -15.44
N GLU A 45 -2.64 -1.13 -15.21
CA GLU A 45 -1.93 -0.86 -13.97
C GLU A 45 -2.90 -0.62 -12.81
N TYR A 46 -2.40 -0.77 -11.58
CA TYR A 46 -3.09 -0.24 -10.42
C TYR A 46 -2.97 1.29 -10.37
N GLU A 47 -4.04 1.93 -9.94
CA GLU A 47 -4.11 3.36 -9.65
C GLU A 47 -4.32 3.57 -8.15
N VAL A 48 -3.68 4.60 -7.60
CA VAL A 48 -3.88 4.99 -6.19
C VAL A 48 -5.21 5.74 -6.09
N TYR A 49 -6.12 5.21 -5.28
CA TYR A 49 -7.40 5.85 -4.99
C TYR A 49 -7.30 6.78 -3.76
N ALA A 50 -6.67 6.31 -2.69
CA ALA A 50 -6.48 7.08 -1.46
C ALA A 50 -5.25 6.58 -0.70
N THR A 51 -4.64 7.47 0.09
CA THR A 51 -3.58 7.15 1.04
C THR A 51 -3.87 7.80 2.39
N TYR A 52 -3.42 7.15 3.46
CA TYR A 52 -3.43 7.66 4.82
C TYR A 52 -2.02 7.55 5.41
N GLU A 53 -1.45 8.68 5.78
CA GLU A 53 -0.10 8.77 6.37
C GLU A 53 -0.11 8.27 7.83
N THR A 54 0.91 7.49 8.18
CA THR A 54 1.12 6.93 9.51
C THR A 54 2.40 7.48 10.11
N SER A 55 2.36 7.82 11.40
CA SER A 55 3.48 8.38 12.15
C SER A 55 4.58 7.36 12.50
N GLY A 56 4.71 6.29 11.72
CA GLY A 56 5.65 5.20 11.98
C GLY A 56 5.28 3.90 11.27
N ASN A 57 6.16 2.90 11.38
CA ASN A 57 5.94 1.57 10.83
C ASN A 57 4.77 0.86 11.51
N LEU A 58 3.84 0.37 10.69
CA LEU A 58 2.76 -0.48 11.17
C LEU A 58 3.26 -1.92 11.24
N GLU A 59 3.06 -2.54 12.40
CA GLU A 59 3.30 -3.97 12.61
C GLU A 59 1.97 -4.67 12.87
N ASP A 60 1.91 -5.95 12.49
CA ASP A 60 0.76 -6.78 12.82
C ASP A 60 0.61 -6.87 14.34
N LYS A 61 -0.64 -6.80 14.82
CA LYS A 61 -0.90 -7.04 16.24
C LYS A 61 -0.56 -8.50 16.55
N ASN A 62 0.47 -8.69 17.37
CA ASN A 62 0.73 -9.97 18.00
C ASN A 62 -0.44 -10.32 18.92
N TYR A 63 -1.34 -11.18 18.46
CA TYR A 63 -2.42 -11.71 19.28
C TYR A 63 -1.83 -12.73 20.26
N ILE A 64 -1.63 -12.31 21.51
CA ILE A 64 -1.39 -13.23 22.62
C ILE A 64 -2.77 -13.68 23.11
N GLY A 65 -3.10 -14.95 22.85
CA GLY A 65 -4.35 -15.58 23.28
C GLY A 65 -4.40 -15.86 24.78
#